data_AF-A0A484BL28-F1
#
_entry.id   AF-A0A484BL28-F1
#
_cell.length_a   1.000
_cell.length_b   1.000
_cell.length_c   1.000
_cell.angle_alpha   90.00
_cell.angle_beta   90.00
_cell.angle_gamma   90.00
#
_symmetry.space_group_name_H-M   'P 1'
#
loop_
_entity.id
_entity.type
_entity.pdbx_description
1 polymer ?
#
loop_
_entity_poly.entity_id
_entity_poly.type
_entity_poly.pdbx_seq_one_letter_code
_entity_poly.pdbx_strand_id
1 'polypeptide(L)'
;MTFKKLLFVCMGNSCSSPMAETIMQTLMVKTSLYWEVDSAALRTWNIGRRPHKLCLKVLREHGLRSDHFCRLLTVQDFYYFDYIIAMNEHIFKELLLWADANRILDTSHVIMLGAYGKNGKSPTIIDLSPARKLKAFRNAYYQIKDCCKELILGEQVSIVRYNVPSTDDDDEENAYQVKNMSHGDSTEGPDSPYSLVAPCHKSSSKNSVSPCSVCSQLLSMERSLLPQTLDAAWSASGLGPRFEAQASGNGSVLDNVLPDMAHLVNPYWSRFAPMDATMSKILGLFTLAIMIISCCGNGVVVYIFGGTKSLRTPANLLVLNLAFSDFCMMASQSPVMLVNFYYETWVLGPLWCDIYAVCGSMFGCVSIWSMCMIAFDRYNVIVKGINGTPMTIKLSIMKILFIWLMATFWTIMPLIGWSSYVPEGNLTACSIDYMTRQWNPRSYLITYSIFVYYVPLFLICYSYWFIIAAVAAHEKAMREQAKKMNVKSLRSSEDCDKSAEGKLAKVALTTISLWFMAWTPYLVICYFGLFKIEGLTPLTTIWGATFAKTSAVYNPIVYGISHPKYRLVLKEKCPFCVCGNTDEPKPDAPAGDTETTSEAESKA
;
A
#
# COMPACT_ATOMS: atom_id res chain seq x y z
N MET A 1 43.25 -15.63 -26.38
CA MET A 1 42.50 -14.38 -26.08
C MET A 1 41.57 -14.69 -24.94
N THR A 2 41.59 -13.87 -23.88
CA THR A 2 40.71 -14.04 -22.72
C THR A 2 39.33 -13.50 -23.05
N PHE A 3 38.30 -14.30 -22.76
CA PHE A 3 36.91 -13.86 -22.76
C PHE A 3 36.73 -12.76 -21.70
N LYS A 4 36.02 -11.68 -22.03
CA LYS A 4 35.78 -10.54 -21.13
C LYS A 4 34.32 -10.12 -21.17
N LYS A 5 33.84 -9.58 -20.05
CA LYS A 5 32.50 -9.05 -19.86
C LYS A 5 32.58 -7.56 -19.55
N LEU A 6 31.97 -6.72 -20.39
CA LEU A 6 31.99 -5.27 -20.27
C LEU A 6 30.59 -4.72 -20.01
N LEU A 7 30.48 -3.76 -19.08
CA LEU A 7 29.24 -3.04 -18.80
C LEU A 7 29.41 -1.53 -19.00
N PHE A 8 28.68 -0.94 -19.94
CA PHE A 8 28.67 0.51 -20.13
C PHE A 8 27.62 1.19 -19.26
N VAL A 9 28.03 2.18 -18.45
CA VAL A 9 27.14 2.86 -17.51
C VAL A 9 27.03 4.35 -17.81
N CYS A 10 25.80 4.87 -17.88
CA CYS A 10 25.53 6.30 -17.88
C CYS A 10 24.35 6.64 -16.94
N MET A 11 23.96 7.92 -16.83
CA MET A 11 22.91 8.33 -15.89
C MET A 11 21.60 7.59 -16.14
N GLY A 12 21.10 7.63 -17.38
CA GLY A 12 19.75 7.18 -17.71
C GLY A 12 19.67 6.00 -18.68
N ASN A 13 20.79 5.44 -19.13
CA ASN A 13 20.88 4.33 -20.11
C ASN A 13 20.00 4.45 -21.36
N SER A 14 19.70 5.67 -21.80
CA SER A 14 18.87 5.91 -22.99
C SER A 14 19.62 6.51 -24.16
N CYS A 15 20.81 7.07 -23.93
CA CYS A 15 21.60 7.76 -24.95
C CYS A 15 22.99 7.15 -25.10
N SER A 16 23.96 7.57 -24.28
CA SER A 16 25.38 7.27 -24.47
C SER A 16 25.75 5.80 -24.25
N SER A 17 25.29 5.17 -23.15
CA SER A 17 25.71 3.79 -22.86
C SER A 17 25.12 2.74 -23.81
N PRO A 18 23.84 2.79 -24.25
CA PRO A 18 23.35 1.88 -25.31
C PRO A 18 24.02 2.10 -26.67
N MET A 19 24.43 3.34 -26.94
CA MET A 19 25.19 3.67 -28.15
C MET A 19 26.57 3.00 -28.11
N ALA A 20 27.27 3.09 -26.97
CA ALA A 20 28.56 2.44 -26.76
C ALA A 20 28.48 0.92 -26.85
N GLU A 21 27.48 0.32 -26.22
CA GLU A 21 27.19 -1.12 -26.28
C GLU A 21 27.03 -1.60 -27.75
N THR A 22 26.17 -0.94 -28.52
CA THR A 22 25.89 -1.31 -29.92
C THR A 22 27.13 -1.16 -30.81
N ILE A 23 27.90 -0.09 -30.59
CA ILE A 23 29.16 0.15 -31.31
C ILE A 23 30.18 -0.94 -30.96
N MET A 24 30.32 -1.27 -29.68
CA MET A 24 31.26 -2.28 -29.20
C MET A 24 30.93 -3.67 -29.75
N GLN A 25 29.66 -4.09 -29.69
CA GLN A 25 29.17 -5.33 -30.29
C GLN A 25 29.54 -5.41 -31.78
N THR A 26 29.43 -4.29 -32.51
CA THR A 26 29.80 -4.24 -33.94
C THR A 26 31.31 -4.33 -34.16
N LEU A 27 32.11 -3.67 -33.32
CA LEU A 27 33.57 -3.72 -33.42
C LEU A 27 34.12 -5.11 -33.08
N MET A 28 33.51 -5.80 -32.12
CA MET A 28 33.83 -7.19 -31.76
C MET A 28 33.66 -8.14 -32.96
N VAL A 29 32.56 -8.00 -33.70
CA VAL A 29 32.33 -8.78 -34.94
C VAL A 29 33.42 -8.50 -35.97
N LYS A 30 33.83 -7.23 -36.14
CA LYS A 30 34.87 -6.83 -37.11
C LYS A 30 36.29 -7.29 -36.73
N THR A 31 36.54 -7.47 -35.44
CA THR A 31 37.86 -7.85 -34.89
C THR A 31 37.94 -9.32 -34.51
N SER A 32 36.87 -10.10 -34.76
CA SER A 32 36.74 -11.51 -34.37
C SER A 32 36.95 -11.74 -32.86
N LEU A 33 36.52 -10.78 -32.04
CA LEU A 33 36.53 -10.88 -30.58
C LEU A 33 35.17 -11.35 -30.07
N TYR A 34 35.19 -12.27 -29.10
CA TYR A 34 34.01 -12.84 -28.47
C TYR A 34 33.98 -12.41 -27.00
N TRP A 35 33.44 -11.23 -26.74
CA TRP A 35 33.19 -10.68 -25.41
C TRP A 35 31.69 -10.59 -25.13
N GLU A 36 31.31 -10.44 -23.87
CA GLU A 36 29.95 -10.12 -23.47
C GLU A 36 29.86 -8.62 -23.19
N VAL A 37 28.87 -7.94 -23.77
CA VAL A 37 28.74 -6.49 -23.64
C VAL A 37 27.29 -6.12 -23.38
N ASP A 38 27.09 -5.31 -22.36
CA ASP A 38 25.79 -4.81 -21.94
C ASP A 38 25.87 -3.32 -21.52
N SER A 39 24.74 -2.68 -21.26
CA SER A 39 24.68 -1.33 -20.72
C SER A 39 23.61 -1.12 -19.64
N ALA A 40 23.90 -0.24 -18.68
CA ALA A 40 23.02 0.04 -17.53
C ALA A 40 22.98 1.53 -17.15
N ALA A 41 22.01 1.87 -16.29
CA ALA A 41 21.75 3.21 -15.76
C ALA A 41 22.12 3.33 -14.28
N LEU A 42 22.60 4.49 -13.85
CA LEU A 42 22.64 4.86 -12.43
C LEU A 42 21.29 5.33 -11.87
N ARG A 43 20.36 5.71 -12.75
CA ARG A 43 19.03 6.23 -12.39
C ARG A 43 17.93 5.45 -13.07
N THR A 44 16.75 5.48 -12.47
CA THR A 44 15.59 4.68 -12.89
C THR A 44 14.80 5.27 -14.06
N TRP A 45 15.19 6.46 -14.55
CA TRP A 45 14.37 7.29 -15.45
C TRP A 45 13.87 6.61 -16.74
N ASN A 46 14.66 5.69 -17.32
CA ASN A 46 14.31 5.07 -18.60
C ASN A 46 14.17 3.54 -18.54
N ILE A 47 14.18 2.92 -17.36
CA ILE A 47 14.15 1.45 -17.25
C ILE A 47 12.96 0.86 -18.02
N GLY A 48 13.21 -0.22 -18.76
CA GLY A 48 12.21 -0.91 -19.57
C GLY A 48 11.83 -0.18 -20.87
N ARG A 49 12.36 1.03 -21.12
CA ARG A 49 12.18 1.74 -22.38
C ARG A 49 13.27 1.36 -23.38
N ARG A 50 13.01 1.59 -24.66
CA ARG A 50 14.06 1.56 -25.70
C ARG A 50 14.95 2.81 -25.61
N PRO A 51 16.19 2.75 -26.11
CA PRO A 51 17.04 3.92 -26.25
C PRO A 51 16.33 5.07 -26.96
N HIS A 52 16.73 6.29 -26.62
CA HIS A 52 16.10 7.51 -27.12
C HIS A 52 16.07 7.54 -28.66
N LYS A 53 14.99 8.10 -29.23
CA LYS A 53 14.74 8.08 -30.69
C LYS A 53 15.90 8.69 -31.49
N LEU A 54 16.58 9.72 -30.97
CA LEU A 54 17.75 10.34 -31.60
C LEU A 54 18.98 9.41 -31.58
N CYS A 55 19.19 8.66 -30.50
CA CYS A 55 20.24 7.64 -30.41
C CYS A 55 20.00 6.55 -31.46
N LEU A 56 18.79 5.98 -31.49
CA LEU A 56 18.39 4.97 -32.48
C LEU A 56 18.44 5.48 -33.92
N LYS A 57 18.22 6.78 -34.14
CA LYS A 57 18.35 7.39 -35.47
C LYS A 57 19.82 7.42 -35.91
N VAL A 58 20.73 7.89 -35.05
CA VAL A 58 22.17 7.95 -35.37
C VAL A 58 22.78 6.55 -35.54
N LEU A 59 22.36 5.57 -34.74
CA LEU A 59 22.77 4.18 -34.92
C LEU A 59 22.34 3.65 -36.30
N ARG A 60 21.08 3.88 -36.69
CA ARG A 60 20.56 3.47 -38.01
C ARG A 60 21.25 4.18 -39.17
N GLU A 61 21.60 5.47 -39.04
CA GLU A 61 22.39 6.21 -40.04
C GLU A 61 23.75 5.53 -40.33
N HIS A 62 24.27 4.72 -39.40
CA HIS A 62 25.52 3.98 -39.55
C HIS A 62 25.32 2.46 -39.73
N GLY A 63 24.11 2.02 -40.06
CA GLY A 63 23.79 0.61 -40.28
C GLY A 63 23.76 -0.23 -39.00
N LEU A 64 23.66 0.39 -37.82
CA LEU A 64 23.62 -0.30 -36.54
C LEU A 64 22.20 -0.38 -36.00
N ARG A 65 21.88 -1.50 -35.34
CA ARG A 65 20.61 -1.73 -34.67
C ARG A 65 20.87 -2.10 -33.21
N SER A 66 20.10 -1.47 -32.32
CA SER A 66 20.08 -1.79 -30.90
C SER A 66 18.72 -2.39 -30.56
N ASP A 67 18.71 -3.61 -30.03
CA ASP A 67 17.53 -4.23 -29.43
C ASP A 67 17.55 -4.06 -27.89
N HIS A 68 18.42 -3.18 -27.37
CA HIS A 68 18.57 -2.91 -25.94
C HIS A 68 17.30 -2.38 -25.31
N PHE A 69 17.07 -2.78 -24.06
CA PHE A 69 16.08 -2.20 -23.18
C PHE A 69 16.80 -1.64 -21.97
N CYS A 70 16.55 -0.36 -21.67
CA CYS A 70 17.29 0.30 -20.62
C CYS A 70 17.07 -0.42 -19.29
N ARG A 71 18.13 -0.63 -18.50
CA ARG A 71 18.06 -1.31 -17.20
C ARG A 71 18.85 -0.57 -16.13
N LEU A 72 18.55 -0.85 -14.86
CA LEU A 72 19.29 -0.29 -13.74
C LEU A 72 20.58 -1.07 -13.50
N LEU A 73 21.62 -0.37 -13.06
CA LEU A 73 22.81 -0.97 -12.47
C LEU A 73 22.45 -1.61 -11.11
N THR A 74 22.94 -2.81 -10.87
CA THR A 74 22.72 -3.60 -9.66
C THR A 74 24.03 -3.97 -9.01
N VAL A 75 23.99 -4.42 -7.75
CA VAL A 75 25.23 -4.83 -7.03
C VAL A 75 25.85 -6.03 -7.73
N GLN A 76 25.00 -6.90 -8.29
CA GLN A 76 25.43 -8.08 -9.00
C GLN A 76 26.27 -7.75 -10.24
N ASP A 77 26.08 -6.59 -10.86
CA ASP A 77 26.85 -6.17 -12.03
C ASP A 77 28.34 -6.00 -11.69
N PHE A 78 28.68 -5.55 -10.48
CA PHE A 78 30.08 -5.45 -9.99
C PHE A 78 30.76 -6.79 -9.76
N TYR A 79 29.98 -7.87 -9.59
CA TYR A 79 30.50 -9.22 -9.45
C TYR A 79 30.48 -10.00 -10.77
N TYR A 80 29.62 -9.60 -11.71
CA TYR A 80 29.39 -10.33 -12.94
C TYR A 80 30.26 -9.85 -14.09
N PHE A 81 30.50 -8.54 -14.20
CA PHE A 81 31.29 -7.93 -15.28
C PHE A 81 32.75 -7.75 -14.90
N ASP A 82 33.65 -8.06 -15.83
CA ASP A 82 35.09 -7.89 -15.64
C ASP A 82 35.52 -6.42 -15.70
N TYR A 83 34.74 -5.57 -16.38
CA TYR A 83 34.95 -4.13 -16.42
C TYR A 83 33.63 -3.36 -16.42
N ILE A 84 33.54 -2.36 -15.56
CA ILE A 84 32.44 -1.39 -15.54
C ILE A 84 32.96 -0.06 -16.11
N ILE A 85 32.39 0.35 -17.23
CA ILE A 85 32.86 1.45 -18.04
C ILE A 85 31.93 2.66 -17.86
N ALA A 86 32.44 3.69 -17.19
CA ALA A 86 31.76 4.96 -17.01
C ALA A 86 31.81 5.82 -18.27
N MET A 87 30.65 6.35 -18.71
CA MET A 87 30.58 7.20 -19.91
C MET A 87 31.14 8.61 -19.73
N ASN A 88 31.24 9.12 -18.49
CA ASN A 88 31.83 10.42 -18.17
C ASN A 88 32.39 10.44 -16.72
N GLU A 89 33.05 11.53 -16.34
CA GLU A 89 33.69 11.68 -15.03
C GLU A 89 32.69 11.66 -13.86
N HIS A 90 31.52 12.28 -14.01
CA HIS A 90 30.48 12.29 -12.98
C HIS A 90 30.00 10.86 -12.67
N ILE A 91 29.73 10.08 -13.72
CA ILE A 91 29.33 8.68 -13.59
C ILE A 91 30.45 7.85 -12.95
N PHE A 92 31.70 8.11 -13.31
CA PHE A 92 32.84 7.41 -12.74
C PHE A 92 32.94 7.63 -11.22
N LYS A 93 32.89 8.89 -10.77
CA LYS A 93 32.89 9.25 -9.34
C LYS A 93 31.73 8.61 -8.59
N GLU A 94 30.54 8.63 -9.19
CA GLU A 94 29.35 8.06 -8.57
C GLU A 94 29.40 6.53 -8.46
N LEU A 95 29.94 5.84 -9.46
CA LEU A 95 30.18 4.39 -9.40
C LEU A 95 31.13 4.00 -8.28
N LEU A 96 32.19 4.78 -8.04
CA LEU A 96 33.12 4.54 -6.95
C LEU A 96 32.45 4.71 -5.57
N LEU A 97 31.66 5.79 -5.40
CA LEU A 97 30.88 6.00 -4.16
C LEU A 97 29.85 4.88 -3.95
N TRP A 98 29.21 4.43 -5.03
CA TRP A 98 28.24 3.36 -4.97
C TRP A 98 28.89 2.02 -4.60
N ALA A 99 30.08 1.74 -5.12
CA ALA A 99 30.85 0.56 -4.77
C ALA A 99 31.27 0.57 -3.29
N ASP A 100 31.72 1.72 -2.79
CA ASP A 100 32.12 1.91 -1.38
C ASP A 100 30.92 1.73 -0.43
N ALA A 101 29.79 2.36 -0.75
CA ALA A 101 28.55 2.23 0.04
C ALA A 101 28.06 0.77 0.14
N ASN A 102 28.36 -0.06 -0.85
CA ASN A 102 28.01 -1.49 -0.88
C ASN A 102 29.16 -2.42 -0.45
N ARG A 103 30.25 -1.87 0.12
CA ARG A 103 31.43 -2.61 0.62
C ARG A 103 32.10 -3.50 -0.43
N ILE A 104 32.12 -3.05 -1.68
CA ILE A 104 32.82 -3.76 -2.76
C ILE A 104 34.31 -3.42 -2.65
N LEU A 105 35.11 -4.40 -2.21
CA LEU A 105 36.52 -4.21 -1.83
C LEU A 105 37.47 -4.05 -3.03
N ASP A 106 37.08 -4.49 -4.23
CA ASP A 106 37.88 -4.38 -5.44
C ASP A 106 37.15 -3.53 -6.50
N THR A 107 37.50 -2.24 -6.59
CA THR A 107 37.00 -1.31 -7.60
C THR A 107 37.96 -1.14 -8.78
N SER A 108 39.05 -1.92 -8.84
CA SER A 108 40.10 -1.79 -9.85
C SER A 108 39.62 -2.05 -11.29
N HIS A 109 38.42 -2.62 -11.43
CA HIS A 109 37.75 -2.90 -12.69
C HIS A 109 36.81 -1.77 -13.18
N VAL A 110 36.61 -0.71 -12.40
CA VAL A 110 35.83 0.47 -12.83
C VAL A 110 36.75 1.41 -13.62
N ILE A 111 36.41 1.68 -14.88
CA ILE A 111 37.21 2.49 -15.80
C ILE A 111 36.37 3.57 -16.49
N MET A 112 37.01 4.64 -16.96
CA MET A 112 36.33 5.70 -17.73
C MET A 112 36.55 5.49 -19.22
N LEU A 113 35.48 5.53 -20.03
CA LEU A 113 35.60 5.39 -21.49
C LEU A 113 36.46 6.51 -22.11
N GLY A 114 36.36 7.71 -21.55
CA GLY A 114 37.17 8.86 -21.95
C GLY A 114 38.68 8.63 -21.84
N ALA A 115 39.14 7.70 -20.99
CA ALA A 115 40.57 7.39 -20.89
C ALA A 115 41.16 6.81 -22.20
N TYR A 116 40.32 6.26 -23.08
CA TYR A 116 40.73 5.60 -24.33
C TYR A 116 40.68 6.53 -25.54
N GLY A 117 41.21 7.74 -25.37
CA GLY A 117 41.27 8.73 -26.42
C GLY A 117 42.35 8.50 -27.47
N LYS A 118 42.12 9.00 -28.68
CA LYS A 118 43.12 8.97 -29.76
C LYS A 118 44.41 9.70 -29.32
N ASN A 119 45.55 9.03 -29.44
CA ASN A 119 46.88 9.52 -29.01
C ASN A 119 47.01 9.82 -27.50
N GLY A 120 46.27 9.13 -26.63
CA GLY A 120 46.38 9.28 -25.16
C GLY A 120 45.78 10.58 -24.60
N LYS A 121 45.11 11.38 -25.44
CA LYS A 121 44.36 12.57 -24.99
C LYS A 121 42.92 12.16 -24.69
N SER A 122 42.50 12.23 -23.43
CA SER A 122 41.13 11.90 -23.00
C SER A 122 40.09 12.81 -23.67
N PRO A 123 39.29 12.34 -24.66
CA PRO A 123 38.26 13.18 -25.25
C PRO A 123 37.14 13.41 -24.24
N THR A 124 36.70 14.65 -24.12
CA THR A 124 35.45 14.95 -23.43
C THR A 124 34.29 14.37 -24.26
N ILE A 125 33.78 13.22 -23.84
CA ILE A 125 32.58 12.64 -24.42
C ILE A 125 31.41 13.57 -24.07
N ILE A 126 30.72 14.07 -25.10
CA ILE A 126 29.56 14.95 -24.89
C ILE A 126 28.50 14.20 -24.09
N ASP A 127 28.12 14.74 -22.93
CA ASP A 127 27.03 14.18 -22.15
C ASP A 127 25.70 14.35 -22.90
N LEU A 128 25.10 13.22 -23.26
CA LEU A 128 23.89 13.18 -24.07
C LEU A 128 22.66 13.16 -23.17
N SER A 129 21.93 14.26 -23.16
CA SER A 129 20.56 14.32 -22.63
C SER A 129 19.53 14.30 -23.77
N PRO A 130 18.29 13.83 -23.51
CA PRO A 130 17.20 13.89 -24.50
C PRO A 130 16.91 15.30 -25.06
N ALA A 131 17.28 16.35 -24.33
CA ALA A 131 17.11 17.75 -24.74
C ALA A 131 18.16 18.23 -25.75
N ARG A 132 19.24 17.47 -26.00
CA ARG A 132 20.29 17.86 -26.96
C ARG A 132 19.81 17.68 -28.41
N LYS A 133 20.27 18.57 -29.29
CA LYS A 133 20.00 18.51 -30.74
C LYS A 133 20.69 17.29 -31.39
N LEU A 134 20.15 16.81 -32.52
CA LEU A 134 20.68 15.65 -33.28
C LEU A 134 22.18 15.76 -33.63
N LYS A 135 22.70 16.97 -33.85
CA LYS A 135 24.14 17.22 -34.09
C LYS A 135 25.02 16.72 -32.94
N ALA A 136 24.57 16.88 -31.69
CA ALA A 136 25.31 16.40 -30.53
C ALA A 136 25.38 14.86 -30.48
N PHE A 137 24.28 14.17 -30.84
CA PHE A 137 24.26 12.71 -30.94
C PHE A 137 25.23 12.18 -32.01
N ARG A 138 25.32 12.85 -33.16
CA ARG A 138 26.29 12.47 -34.21
C ARG A 138 27.74 12.67 -33.76
N ASN A 139 28.04 13.79 -33.09
CA ASN A 139 29.39 14.04 -32.57
C ASN A 139 29.77 13.01 -31.48
N ALA A 140 28.86 12.73 -30.56
CA ALA A 140 29.06 11.74 -29.51
C ALA A 140 29.27 10.33 -30.10
N TYR A 141 28.57 9.98 -31.18
CA TYR A 141 28.78 8.70 -31.86
C TYR A 141 30.23 8.51 -32.32
N TYR A 142 30.84 9.52 -32.96
CA TYR A 142 32.24 9.42 -33.40
C TYR A 142 33.21 9.35 -32.21
N GLN A 143 32.99 10.15 -31.16
CA GLN A 143 33.81 10.12 -29.95
C GLN A 143 33.76 8.75 -29.27
N ILE A 144 32.56 8.22 -29.03
CA ILE A 144 32.35 6.91 -28.42
C ILE A 144 32.95 5.80 -29.30
N LYS A 145 32.79 5.88 -30.61
CA LYS A 145 33.35 4.91 -31.56
C LYS A 145 34.88 4.89 -31.53
N ASP A 146 35.51 6.05 -31.49
CA ASP A 146 36.96 6.15 -31.41
C ASP A 146 37.44 5.58 -30.05
N CYS A 147 36.79 5.91 -28.94
CA CYS A 147 37.12 5.34 -27.63
C CYS A 147 36.95 3.81 -27.58
N CYS A 148 35.83 3.28 -28.09
CA CYS A 148 35.62 1.82 -28.12
C CYS A 148 36.66 1.12 -29.00
N LYS A 149 37.10 1.76 -30.09
CA LYS A 149 38.15 1.22 -30.96
C LYS A 149 39.50 1.17 -30.23
N GLU A 150 39.90 2.25 -29.59
CA GLU A 150 41.15 2.29 -28.81
C GLU A 150 41.09 1.38 -27.59
N LEU A 151 39.93 1.17 -26.96
CA LEU A 151 39.75 0.20 -25.88
C LEU A 151 40.02 -1.24 -26.35
N ILE A 152 39.50 -1.64 -27.52
CA ILE A 152 39.79 -2.94 -28.12
C ILE A 152 41.28 -3.07 -28.48
N LEU A 153 41.89 -2.01 -29.02
CA LEU A 153 43.29 -2.03 -29.45
C LEU A 153 44.27 -1.97 -28.25
N GLY A 154 43.93 -1.23 -27.19
CA GLY A 154 44.71 -1.10 -25.96
C GLY A 154 44.71 -2.36 -25.12
N GLU A 155 43.73 -3.25 -25.27
CA GLU A 155 43.77 -4.60 -24.71
C GLU A 155 44.85 -5.50 -25.35
N GLN A 156 45.45 -5.08 -26.46
CA GLN A 156 46.68 -5.69 -26.99
C GLN A 156 47.97 -5.11 -26.38
N VAL A 157 47.90 -4.01 -25.60
CA VAL A 157 49.03 -3.36 -24.91
C VAL A 157 48.57 -2.71 -23.59
N SER A 158 48.66 -3.45 -22.47
CA SER A 158 48.56 -3.04 -21.06
C SER A 158 47.75 -1.76 -20.68
N ILE A 159 46.68 -1.98 -19.90
CA ILE A 159 45.70 -1.01 -19.40
C ILE A 159 46.34 0.22 -18.71
N VAL A 160 46.03 1.42 -19.23
CA VAL A 160 46.43 2.72 -18.66
C VAL A 160 45.38 3.18 -17.62
N ARG A 161 45.84 3.51 -16.41
CA ARG A 161 45.00 3.99 -15.31
C ARG A 161 44.74 5.50 -15.42
N TYR A 162 43.49 5.91 -15.21
CA TYR A 162 43.12 7.32 -15.08
C TYR A 162 43.29 7.75 -13.62
N ASN A 163 44.25 8.64 -13.37
CA ASN A 163 44.43 9.26 -12.06
C ASN A 163 43.56 10.52 -11.98
N VAL A 164 42.73 10.59 -10.93
CA VAL A 164 41.91 11.77 -10.63
C VAL A 164 42.84 12.91 -10.18
N PRO A 165 42.79 14.10 -10.77
CA PRO A 165 43.53 15.25 -10.26
C PRO A 165 42.99 15.67 -8.89
N SER A 166 43.86 15.79 -7.89
CA SER A 166 43.54 16.36 -6.59
C SER A 166 43.27 17.86 -6.75
N THR A 167 42.09 18.30 -6.34
CA THR A 167 41.72 19.72 -6.27
C THR A 167 42.27 20.32 -4.99
N ASP A 168 43.41 20.98 -5.10
CA ASP A 168 43.83 22.05 -4.19
C ASP A 168 44.23 23.25 -5.07
N ASP A 169 43.87 24.44 -4.59
CA ASP A 169 44.23 25.79 -5.03
C ASP A 169 43.27 26.57 -5.95
N ASP A 170 42.85 27.69 -5.37
CA ASP A 170 41.99 28.78 -5.82
C ASP A 170 42.65 29.70 -6.86
N ASP A 171 41.80 30.56 -7.44
CA ASP A 171 42.06 31.91 -7.97
C ASP A 171 42.69 32.15 -9.36
N GLU A 172 42.22 33.29 -9.92
CA GLU A 172 42.72 34.13 -11.01
C GLU A 172 42.25 33.94 -12.48
N GLU A 173 41.30 34.82 -12.82
CA GLU A 173 41.35 35.84 -13.88
C GLU A 173 42.11 35.62 -15.22
N ASN A 174 41.32 35.90 -16.27
CA ASN A 174 41.63 36.69 -17.48
C ASN A 174 42.46 36.15 -18.66
N ALA A 175 41.82 36.35 -19.82
CA ALA A 175 42.36 36.73 -21.13
C ALA A 175 43.20 35.70 -21.90
N TYR A 176 42.78 35.39 -23.13
CA TYR A 176 43.36 36.04 -24.33
C TYR A 176 42.61 35.63 -25.60
N GLN A 177 42.31 36.63 -26.43
CA GLN A 177 41.93 36.50 -27.83
C GLN A 177 43.02 35.84 -28.67
N VAL A 178 42.64 35.33 -29.86
CA VAL A 178 43.24 35.54 -31.20
C VAL A 178 42.82 34.36 -32.10
N LYS A 179 42.57 34.44 -33.40
CA LYS A 179 42.12 35.45 -34.37
C LYS A 179 41.96 34.63 -35.67
N ASN A 180 40.92 34.94 -36.45
CA ASN A 180 40.77 34.81 -37.91
C ASN A 180 41.22 33.53 -38.65
N MET A 181 40.29 32.93 -39.40
CA MET A 181 40.43 32.90 -40.86
C MET A 181 39.07 32.79 -41.56
N SER A 182 39.00 33.51 -42.68
CA SER A 182 37.86 34.02 -43.43
C SER A 182 37.64 33.30 -44.76
N HIS A 183 36.54 33.69 -45.44
CA HIS A 183 36.11 33.45 -46.84
C HIS A 183 35.20 32.22 -47.03
N GLY A 184 34.07 32.27 -47.75
CA GLY A 184 33.32 33.29 -48.52
C GLY A 184 31.97 32.63 -48.86
N ASP A 185 30.83 33.29 -48.64
CA ASP A 185 30.04 34.13 -49.57
C ASP A 185 29.16 33.36 -50.59
N SER A 186 28.06 34.00 -50.98
CA SER A 186 26.94 33.64 -51.89
C SER A 186 25.81 32.78 -51.25
N THR A 187 24.62 33.30 -50.88
CA THR A 187 23.51 34.06 -51.53
C THR A 187 22.38 33.18 -52.07
N GLU A 188 21.16 33.69 -51.87
CA GLU A 188 19.85 33.33 -52.48
C GLU A 188 18.98 32.27 -51.76
N GLY A 189 17.89 32.77 -51.14
CA GLY A 189 16.60 32.06 -51.12
C GLY A 189 15.68 32.67 -52.20
N PRO A 190 14.34 32.58 -52.08
CA PRO A 190 13.48 31.60 -51.41
C PRO A 190 12.54 30.91 -52.43
N ASP A 191 11.69 29.98 -52.01
CA ASP A 191 10.25 29.95 -52.39
C ASP A 191 9.53 28.66 -51.94
N SER A 192 8.40 28.90 -51.25
CA SER A 192 7.23 28.03 -51.09
C SER A 192 6.43 28.04 -52.44
N PRO A 193 5.29 27.35 -52.71
CA PRO A 193 4.32 26.77 -51.76
C PRO A 193 3.46 25.55 -52.26
N TYR A 194 2.49 25.16 -51.42
CA TYR A 194 1.17 24.56 -51.71
C TYR A 194 0.99 23.04 -52.07
N SER A 195 0.46 22.32 -51.07
CA SER A 195 -0.81 21.54 -51.01
C SER A 195 -1.24 20.56 -52.11
N LEU A 196 -1.79 19.40 -51.66
CA LEU A 196 -2.97 18.64 -52.16
C LEU A 196 -3.03 17.29 -51.38
N VAL A 197 -3.92 17.08 -50.40
CA VAL A 197 -5.33 16.59 -50.43
C VAL A 197 -5.53 15.19 -51.04
N ALA A 198 -6.26 14.36 -50.25
CA ALA A 198 -7.12 13.19 -50.57
C ALA A 198 -6.64 11.81 -50.03
N PRO A 199 -7.54 10.80 -49.88
CA PRO A 199 -8.68 10.80 -48.96
C PRO A 199 -8.85 9.46 -48.18
N CYS A 200 -9.86 9.47 -47.31
CA CYS A 200 -10.32 8.41 -46.40
C CYS A 200 -11.14 7.31 -47.11
N HIS A 201 -11.08 6.06 -46.62
CA HIS A 201 -12.08 5.02 -46.89
C HIS A 201 -12.62 4.44 -45.56
N LYS A 202 -13.95 4.48 -45.44
CA LYS A 202 -14.78 3.95 -44.34
C LYS A 202 -14.85 2.41 -44.38
N SER A 203 -14.97 1.79 -43.22
CA SER A 203 -15.90 0.67 -43.03
C SER A 203 -16.50 0.71 -41.62
N SER A 204 -17.79 0.40 -41.52
CA SER A 204 -18.61 0.44 -40.30
C SER A 204 -19.03 -0.99 -39.97
N SER A 205 -19.06 -1.34 -38.68
CA SER A 205 -20.08 -2.28 -38.19
C SER A 205 -20.53 -1.87 -36.79
N LYS A 206 -21.85 -1.85 -36.61
CA LYS A 206 -22.59 -1.50 -35.40
C LYS A 206 -22.87 -2.79 -34.62
N ASN A 207 -22.82 -2.72 -33.29
CA ASN A 207 -23.76 -3.41 -32.39
C ASN A 207 -23.65 -2.78 -31.00
N SER A 208 -24.66 -2.01 -30.61
CA SER A 208 -24.80 -1.41 -29.28
C SER A 208 -26.11 -1.86 -28.67
N VAL A 209 -26.04 -2.50 -27.49
CA VAL A 209 -27.17 -2.75 -26.60
C VAL A 209 -27.27 -1.55 -25.64
N SER A 210 -28.45 -0.93 -25.56
CA SER A 210 -28.73 0.25 -24.74
C SER A 210 -29.06 -0.08 -23.27
N PRO A 211 -28.57 0.66 -22.26
CA PRO A 211 -29.03 0.53 -20.88
C PRO A 211 -30.31 1.34 -20.57
N CYS A 212 -31.00 0.91 -19.53
CA CYS A 212 -32.32 1.35 -19.05
C CYS A 212 -32.36 2.79 -18.49
N SER A 213 -33.51 3.47 -18.63
CA SER A 213 -33.71 4.91 -18.38
C SER A 213 -33.53 5.40 -16.94
N VAL A 214 -33.37 4.49 -15.97
CA VAL A 214 -33.11 4.84 -14.56
C VAL A 214 -31.69 5.35 -14.35
N CYS A 215 -30.72 4.89 -15.16
CA CYS A 215 -29.32 5.28 -15.01
C CYS A 215 -29.03 6.72 -15.51
N SER A 216 -29.83 7.21 -16.48
CA SER A 216 -29.70 8.59 -16.99
C SER A 216 -30.28 9.64 -16.04
N GLN A 217 -31.25 9.29 -15.19
CA GLN A 217 -31.84 10.24 -14.24
C GLN A 217 -30.89 10.53 -13.06
N LEU A 218 -30.15 9.54 -12.57
CA LEU A 218 -29.13 9.74 -11.52
C LEU A 218 -27.94 10.59 -11.98
N LEU A 219 -27.53 10.46 -13.26
CA LEU A 219 -26.44 11.27 -13.84
C LEU A 219 -26.81 12.75 -14.04
N SER A 220 -28.10 13.10 -14.01
CA SER A 220 -28.55 14.49 -14.23
C SER A 220 -28.68 15.32 -12.95
N MET A 221 -28.70 14.69 -11.77
CA MET A 221 -28.82 15.36 -10.47
C MET A 221 -27.48 15.76 -9.83
N GLU A 222 -26.34 15.45 -10.46
CA GLU A 222 -25.01 15.56 -9.82
C GLU A 222 -24.24 16.86 -10.13
N ARG A 223 -24.82 17.81 -10.88
CA ARG A 223 -24.10 19.01 -11.34
C ARG A 223 -24.30 20.27 -10.49
N SER A 224 -25.03 20.24 -9.36
CA SER A 224 -25.42 21.48 -8.67
C SER A 224 -25.31 21.54 -7.14
N LEU A 225 -24.73 20.56 -6.43
CA LEU A 225 -24.60 20.66 -4.97
C LEU A 225 -23.22 20.26 -4.45
N LEU A 226 -22.41 21.30 -4.21
CA LEU A 226 -21.20 21.41 -3.37
C LEU A 226 -19.84 20.85 -3.89
N PRO A 227 -18.74 21.63 -3.72
CA PRO A 227 -18.35 22.53 -4.81
C PRO A 227 -16.83 22.62 -5.06
N GLN A 228 -16.52 23.30 -6.17
CA GLN A 228 -15.23 23.87 -6.61
C GLN A 228 -14.44 24.69 -5.55
N THR A 229 -14.94 24.80 -4.30
CA THR A 229 -14.30 25.50 -3.19
C THR A 229 -13.22 24.66 -2.50
N LEU A 230 -13.30 23.32 -2.55
CA LEU A 230 -12.28 22.43 -2.02
C LEU A 230 -10.98 22.55 -2.83
N ASP A 231 -11.06 22.50 -4.16
CA ASP A 231 -9.90 22.66 -5.05
C ASP A 231 -9.15 23.98 -4.81
N ALA A 232 -9.88 25.06 -4.52
CA ALA A 232 -9.32 26.37 -4.19
C ALA A 232 -8.66 26.40 -2.79
N ALA A 233 -9.25 25.73 -1.80
CA ALA A 233 -8.70 25.64 -0.44
C ALA A 233 -7.43 24.76 -0.37
N TRP A 234 -7.37 23.69 -1.16
CA TRP A 234 -6.19 22.82 -1.30
C TRP A 234 -5.06 23.48 -2.09
N SER A 235 -5.39 24.31 -3.09
CA SER A 235 -4.38 25.07 -3.86
C SER A 235 -3.75 26.22 -3.06
N ALA A 236 -4.49 26.86 -2.16
CA ALA A 236 -4.01 27.97 -1.34
C ALA A 236 -3.10 27.55 -0.17
N SER A 237 -3.15 26.27 0.25
CA SER A 237 -2.38 25.74 1.38
C SER A 237 -1.02 25.14 0.99
N GLY A 238 -0.68 25.09 -0.31
CA GLY A 238 0.58 24.49 -0.79
C GLY A 238 0.68 22.97 -0.55
N LEU A 239 -0.40 22.34 -0.08
CA LEU A 239 -0.52 20.92 0.28
C LEU A 239 -1.35 20.10 -0.72
N GLY A 240 -1.82 20.72 -1.83
CA GLY A 240 -2.59 20.07 -2.88
C GLY A 240 -1.73 19.52 -4.05
N PRO A 241 -2.16 18.46 -4.73
CA PRO A 241 -1.39 17.82 -5.81
C PRO A 241 -1.27 18.71 -7.06
N ARG A 242 -0.05 18.79 -7.61
CA ARG A 242 0.21 19.34 -8.96
C ARG A 242 -0.12 18.27 -10.00
N PHE A 243 -1.20 18.45 -10.75
CA PHE A 243 -1.54 17.59 -11.88
C PHE A 243 -0.80 18.05 -13.15
N GLU A 244 0.25 17.33 -13.54
CA GLU A 244 0.65 17.23 -14.95
C GLU A 244 0.13 15.89 -15.47
N ALA A 245 -0.90 15.93 -16.30
CA ALA A 245 -1.45 14.74 -16.94
C ALA A 245 -0.44 14.16 -17.94
N GLN A 246 0.29 13.12 -17.55
CA GLN A 246 1.22 12.42 -18.42
C GLN A 246 0.53 11.30 -19.20
N ALA A 247 -0.18 11.68 -20.25
CA ALA A 247 -0.77 10.73 -21.20
C ALA A 247 0.31 10.19 -22.18
N SER A 248 1.17 9.26 -21.73
CA SER A 248 2.01 8.46 -22.63
C SER A 248 2.48 7.13 -21.98
N GLY A 249 1.54 6.30 -21.57
CA GLY A 249 1.80 5.03 -20.89
C GLY A 249 1.65 3.78 -21.76
N ASN A 250 2.22 2.65 -21.33
CA ASN A 250 2.09 1.32 -21.98
C ASN A 250 0.71 0.67 -21.74
N GLY A 251 -0.23 1.37 -21.11
CA GLY A 251 -1.53 0.84 -20.70
C GLY A 251 -1.45 0.05 -19.40
N SER A 252 -0.47 0.35 -18.55
CA SER A 252 -0.21 -0.31 -17.26
C SER A 252 -0.77 0.50 -16.10
N VAL A 253 -1.13 -0.16 -14.99
CA VAL A 253 -1.54 0.49 -13.74
C VAL A 253 -0.48 1.49 -13.22
N LEU A 254 0.79 1.25 -13.54
CA LEU A 254 1.90 2.14 -13.17
C LEU A 254 1.90 3.49 -13.89
N ASP A 255 1.19 3.61 -15.01
CA ASP A 255 1.16 4.85 -15.80
C ASP A 255 0.46 6.00 -15.04
N ASN A 256 -0.39 5.66 -14.06
CA ASN A 256 -1.10 6.61 -13.21
C ASN A 256 -0.37 6.90 -11.88
N VAL A 257 0.81 6.33 -11.64
CA VAL A 257 1.55 6.52 -10.39
C VAL A 257 2.25 7.87 -10.40
N LEU A 258 2.15 8.61 -9.29
CA LEU A 258 2.92 9.84 -9.11
C LEU A 258 4.44 9.55 -9.06
N PRO A 259 5.30 10.42 -9.61
CA PRO A 259 6.75 10.18 -9.66
C PRO A 259 7.42 9.92 -8.31
N ASP A 260 6.94 10.58 -7.25
CA ASP A 260 7.39 10.41 -5.87
C ASP A 260 6.90 9.10 -5.23
N MET A 261 5.81 8.51 -5.73
CA MET A 261 5.28 7.22 -5.28
C MET A 261 5.89 6.03 -6.02
N ALA A 262 6.47 6.24 -7.21
CA ALA A 262 6.89 5.16 -8.11
C ALA A 262 7.88 4.16 -7.50
N HIS A 263 8.75 4.62 -6.59
CA HIS A 263 9.74 3.76 -5.93
C HIS A 263 9.14 2.80 -4.88
N LEU A 264 7.93 3.08 -4.40
CA LEU A 264 7.22 2.24 -3.42
C LEU A 264 6.43 1.12 -4.08
N VAL A 265 6.11 1.24 -5.37
CA VAL A 265 5.24 0.30 -6.07
C VAL A 265 6.04 -0.89 -6.59
N ASN A 266 5.60 -2.10 -6.21
CA ASN A 266 6.27 -3.31 -6.66
C ASN A 266 6.14 -3.49 -8.20
N PRO A 267 7.24 -3.83 -8.92
CA PRO A 267 7.20 -4.05 -10.37
C PRO A 267 6.23 -5.14 -10.81
N TYR A 268 5.82 -6.05 -9.92
CA TYR A 268 4.79 -7.05 -10.17
C TYR A 268 3.52 -6.43 -10.77
N TRP A 269 3.11 -5.25 -10.31
CA TRP A 269 1.88 -4.61 -10.73
C TRP A 269 1.91 -4.08 -12.17
N SER A 270 3.10 -3.89 -12.76
CA SER A 270 3.27 -3.43 -14.15
C SER A 270 2.56 -4.29 -15.20
N ARG A 271 2.30 -5.57 -14.89
CA ARG A 271 1.65 -6.53 -15.80
C ARG A 271 0.15 -6.31 -15.96
N PHE A 272 -0.47 -5.48 -15.13
CA PHE A 272 -1.91 -5.25 -15.14
C PHE A 272 -2.23 -3.89 -15.74
N ALA A 273 -3.35 -3.82 -16.45
CA ALA A 273 -3.91 -2.54 -16.88
C ALA A 273 -4.52 -1.79 -15.68
N PRO A 274 -4.67 -0.45 -15.77
CA PRO A 274 -5.46 0.30 -14.80
C PRO A 274 -6.86 -0.30 -14.63
N MET A 275 -7.37 -0.24 -13.41
CA MET A 275 -8.72 -0.71 -13.11
C MET A 275 -9.75 0.13 -13.86
N ASP A 276 -10.80 -0.52 -14.39
CA ASP A 276 -11.87 0.19 -15.07
C ASP A 276 -12.54 1.24 -14.16
N ALA A 277 -12.80 2.42 -14.72
CA ALA A 277 -13.38 3.55 -13.98
C ALA A 277 -14.74 3.20 -13.34
N THR A 278 -15.54 2.32 -13.95
CA THR A 278 -16.80 1.85 -13.35
C THR A 278 -16.54 1.05 -12.09
N MET A 279 -15.51 0.19 -12.07
CA MET A 279 -15.14 -0.56 -10.87
C MET A 279 -14.63 0.36 -9.76
N SER A 280 -13.83 1.37 -10.08
CA SER A 280 -13.41 2.41 -9.11
C SER A 280 -14.61 3.12 -8.49
N LYS A 281 -15.62 3.46 -9.28
CA LYS A 281 -16.87 4.09 -8.79
C LYS A 281 -17.71 3.15 -7.93
N ILE A 282 -17.81 1.87 -8.29
CA ILE A 282 -18.51 0.85 -7.48
C ILE A 282 -17.83 0.69 -6.12
N LEU A 283 -16.50 0.58 -6.10
CA LEU A 283 -15.72 0.51 -4.86
C LEU A 283 -15.86 1.80 -4.03
N GLY A 284 -15.90 2.97 -4.68
CA GLY A 284 -16.18 4.25 -4.05
C GLY A 284 -17.56 4.29 -3.38
N LEU A 285 -18.62 3.94 -4.11
CA LEU A 285 -19.99 3.90 -3.55
C LEU A 285 -20.10 2.90 -2.40
N PHE A 286 -19.52 1.70 -2.55
CA PHE A 286 -19.48 0.69 -1.50
C PHE A 286 -18.76 1.22 -0.26
N THR A 287 -17.59 1.83 -0.44
CA THR A 287 -16.77 2.42 0.64
C THR A 287 -17.50 3.55 1.35
N LEU A 288 -18.21 4.40 0.60
CA LEU A 288 -19.05 5.47 1.16
C LEU A 288 -20.18 4.90 2.02
N ALA A 289 -20.85 3.85 1.55
CA ALA A 289 -21.93 3.20 2.30
C ALA A 289 -21.42 2.61 3.62
N ILE A 290 -20.32 1.83 3.59
CA ILE A 290 -19.75 1.25 4.82
C ILE A 290 -19.19 2.31 5.77
N MET A 291 -18.67 3.43 5.25
CA MET A 291 -18.22 4.57 6.06
C MET A 291 -19.38 5.17 6.84
N ILE A 292 -20.50 5.48 6.18
CA ILE A 292 -21.68 6.06 6.83
C ILE A 292 -22.21 5.11 7.90
N ILE A 293 -22.41 3.84 7.56
CA ILE A 293 -22.97 2.85 8.49
C ILE A 293 -22.03 2.66 9.70
N SER A 294 -20.72 2.53 9.49
CA SER A 294 -19.77 2.34 10.58
C SER A 294 -19.64 3.58 11.46
N CYS A 295 -19.47 4.78 10.88
CA CYS A 295 -19.31 6.00 11.65
C CYS A 295 -20.57 6.32 12.46
N CYS A 296 -21.76 6.20 11.86
CA CYS A 296 -23.01 6.39 12.59
C CYS A 296 -23.22 5.29 13.64
N GLY A 297 -23.06 4.02 13.28
CA GLY A 297 -23.28 2.88 14.17
C GLY A 297 -22.35 2.91 15.38
N ASN A 298 -21.04 3.01 15.17
CA ASN A 298 -20.07 3.07 16.25
C ASN A 298 -20.18 4.39 17.04
N GLY A 299 -20.52 5.51 16.40
CA GLY A 299 -20.83 6.77 17.08
C GLY A 299 -21.99 6.63 18.07
N VAL A 300 -23.07 5.93 17.68
CA VAL A 300 -24.19 5.62 18.58
C VAL A 300 -23.77 4.71 19.73
N VAL A 301 -22.95 3.68 19.45
CA VAL A 301 -22.41 2.80 20.51
C VAL A 301 -21.59 3.60 21.52
N VAL A 302 -20.68 4.46 21.05
CA VAL A 302 -19.87 5.35 21.89
C VAL A 302 -20.76 6.29 22.72
N TYR A 303 -21.76 6.90 22.10
CA TYR A 303 -22.71 7.78 22.77
C TYR A 303 -23.50 7.06 23.87
N ILE A 304 -24.03 5.87 23.60
CA ILE A 304 -24.87 5.12 24.55
C ILE A 304 -24.05 4.58 25.72
N PHE A 305 -22.94 3.91 25.46
CA PHE A 305 -22.10 3.34 26.52
C PHE A 305 -21.37 4.44 27.33
N GLY A 306 -20.92 5.52 26.67
CA GLY A 306 -20.28 6.64 27.34
C GLY A 306 -21.27 7.50 28.14
N GLY A 307 -22.48 7.73 27.61
CA GLY A 307 -23.47 8.64 28.18
C GLY A 307 -24.40 8.03 29.23
N THR A 308 -24.46 6.71 29.37
CA THR A 308 -25.47 6.05 30.23
C THR A 308 -24.85 5.46 31.50
N LYS A 309 -25.24 5.97 32.68
CA LYS A 309 -24.66 5.55 33.98
C LYS A 309 -24.76 4.04 34.22
N SER A 310 -25.90 3.42 33.92
CA SER A 310 -26.13 1.98 34.13
C SER A 310 -25.27 1.06 33.23
N LEU A 311 -24.71 1.59 32.14
CA LEU A 311 -23.87 0.85 31.20
C LEU A 311 -22.38 1.11 31.40
N ARG A 312 -21.96 2.02 32.29
CA ARG A 312 -20.55 2.33 32.56
C ARG A 312 -19.90 1.32 33.50
N THR A 313 -19.94 0.04 33.14
CA THR A 313 -19.26 -1.03 33.87
C THR A 313 -17.83 -1.20 33.37
N PRO A 314 -16.92 -1.77 34.18
CA PRO A 314 -15.53 -2.01 33.76
C PRO A 314 -15.39 -2.81 32.46
N ALA A 315 -16.21 -3.86 32.28
CA ALA A 315 -16.18 -4.66 31.05
C ALA A 315 -16.63 -3.86 29.82
N ASN A 316 -17.64 -2.99 29.98
CA ASN A 316 -18.16 -2.16 28.90
C ASN A 316 -17.18 -1.08 28.43
N LEU A 317 -16.16 -0.73 29.22
CA LEU A 317 -15.06 0.12 28.75
C LEU A 317 -14.28 -0.51 27.59
N LEU A 318 -14.16 -1.84 27.54
CA LEU A 318 -13.52 -2.53 26.43
C LEU A 318 -14.39 -2.48 25.16
N VAL A 319 -15.71 -2.59 25.32
CA VAL A 319 -16.67 -2.43 24.21
C VAL A 319 -16.65 -0.99 23.68
N LEU A 320 -16.56 -0.01 24.59
CA LEU A 320 -16.41 1.40 24.22
C LEU A 320 -15.10 1.65 23.46
N ASN A 321 -13.98 1.07 23.92
CA ASN A 321 -12.69 1.16 23.22
C ASN A 321 -12.75 0.54 21.81
N LEU A 322 -13.40 -0.61 21.68
CA LEU A 322 -13.61 -1.28 20.39
C LEU A 322 -14.43 -0.40 19.43
N ALA A 323 -15.56 0.15 19.89
CA ALA A 323 -16.39 1.03 19.06
C ALA A 323 -15.65 2.32 18.67
N PHE A 324 -14.85 2.88 19.58
CA PHE A 324 -14.01 4.04 19.28
C PHE A 324 -12.96 3.71 18.20
N SER A 325 -12.30 2.55 18.30
CA SER A 325 -11.35 2.07 17.28
C SER A 325 -12.00 1.93 15.91
N ASP A 326 -13.14 1.23 15.84
CA ASP A 326 -13.87 0.97 14.59
C ASP A 326 -14.40 2.27 13.96
N PHE A 327 -14.85 3.24 14.77
CA PHE A 327 -15.21 4.58 14.32
C PHE A 327 -14.01 5.32 13.70
N CYS A 328 -12.90 5.40 14.44
CA CYS A 328 -11.70 6.10 13.98
C CYS A 328 -11.08 5.45 12.74
N MET A 329 -11.14 4.13 12.62
CA MET A 329 -10.70 3.39 11.44
C MET A 329 -11.43 3.88 10.19
N MET A 330 -12.76 3.91 10.24
CA MET A 330 -13.56 4.29 9.08
C MET A 330 -13.54 5.79 8.80
N ALA A 331 -13.49 6.62 9.84
CA ALA A 331 -13.40 8.08 9.71
C ALA A 331 -12.06 8.56 9.15
N SER A 332 -10.95 7.85 9.44
CA SER A 332 -9.62 8.22 8.93
C SER A 332 -9.34 7.64 7.54
N GLN A 333 -9.75 6.41 7.26
CA GLN A 333 -9.34 5.71 6.03
C GLN A 333 -10.31 5.91 4.88
N SER A 334 -11.61 5.84 5.14
CA SER A 334 -12.60 5.84 4.05
C SER A 334 -12.59 7.14 3.25
N PRO A 335 -12.49 8.35 3.85
CA PRO A 335 -12.40 9.58 3.07
C PRO A 335 -11.17 9.61 2.15
N VAL A 336 -10.02 9.19 2.66
CA VAL A 336 -8.78 9.09 1.88
C VAL A 336 -8.94 8.10 0.72
N MET A 337 -9.52 6.93 0.99
CA MET A 337 -9.75 5.90 -0.02
C MET A 337 -10.76 6.36 -1.09
N LEU A 338 -11.79 7.11 -0.71
CA LEU A 338 -12.78 7.70 -1.63
C LEU A 338 -12.14 8.71 -2.60
N VAL A 339 -11.26 9.58 -2.09
CA VAL A 339 -10.50 10.52 -2.94
C VAL A 339 -9.68 9.76 -3.97
N ASN A 340 -8.94 8.74 -3.54
CA ASN A 340 -8.09 7.96 -4.46
C ASN A 340 -8.89 7.05 -5.41
N PHE A 341 -10.11 6.63 -5.04
CA PHE A 341 -11.02 5.99 -6.00
C PHE A 341 -11.54 6.96 -7.06
N TYR A 342 -11.79 8.21 -6.70
CA TYR A 342 -12.23 9.24 -7.64
C TYR A 342 -11.13 9.57 -8.67
N TYR A 343 -9.88 9.68 -8.21
CA TYR A 343 -8.74 9.93 -9.09
C TYR A 343 -8.13 8.66 -9.72
N GLU A 344 -8.67 7.48 -9.38
CA GLU A 344 -8.25 6.17 -9.92
C GLU A 344 -6.77 5.81 -9.64
N THR A 345 -6.13 6.52 -8.71
CA THR A 345 -4.72 6.34 -8.30
C THR A 345 -4.45 7.06 -6.98
N TRP A 346 -3.28 6.83 -6.36
CA TRP A 346 -2.87 7.47 -5.12
C TRP A 346 -2.36 8.87 -5.38
N VAL A 347 -3.08 9.90 -4.91
CA VAL A 347 -2.77 11.31 -5.21
C VAL A 347 -2.23 12.12 -4.02
N LEU A 348 -2.16 11.52 -2.83
CA LEU A 348 -1.81 12.24 -1.59
C LEU A 348 -0.32 12.18 -1.21
N GLY A 349 0.50 11.54 -2.04
CA GLY A 349 1.94 11.38 -1.83
C GLY A 349 2.34 10.36 -0.73
N PRO A 350 3.65 10.18 -0.49
CA PRO A 350 4.17 9.09 0.35
C PRO A 350 3.79 9.21 1.83
N LEU A 351 3.86 10.42 2.40
CA LEU A 351 3.55 10.63 3.82
C LEU A 351 2.12 10.21 4.18
N TRP A 352 1.15 10.56 3.32
CA TRP A 352 -0.24 10.16 3.55
C TRP A 352 -0.45 8.66 3.35
N CYS A 353 0.36 8.00 2.51
CA CYS A 353 0.34 6.55 2.33
C CYS A 353 0.75 5.85 3.63
N ASP A 354 1.81 6.33 4.29
CA ASP A 354 2.24 5.86 5.61
C ASP A 354 1.15 6.11 6.67
N ILE A 355 0.63 7.34 6.78
CA ILE A 355 -0.41 7.68 7.77
C ILE A 355 -1.66 6.81 7.57
N TYR A 356 -2.08 6.61 6.32
CA TYR A 356 -3.22 5.76 5.98
C TYR A 356 -3.00 4.33 6.44
N ALA A 357 -1.84 3.75 6.13
CA ALA A 357 -1.53 2.36 6.43
C ALA A 357 -1.31 2.14 7.94
N VAL A 358 -0.66 3.07 8.63
CA VAL A 358 -0.51 3.07 10.10
C VAL A 358 -1.87 3.08 10.78
N CYS A 359 -2.74 4.03 10.42
CA CYS A 359 -4.10 4.09 10.96
C CYS A 359 -4.87 2.79 10.65
N GLY A 360 -4.78 2.31 9.40
CA GLY A 360 -5.22 0.99 8.92
C GLY A 360 -4.94 -0.13 9.90
N SER A 361 -3.66 -0.37 10.03
CA SER A 361 -3.10 -1.47 10.81
C SER A 361 -3.35 -1.29 12.30
N MET A 362 -3.34 -0.05 12.80
CA MET A 362 -3.40 0.24 14.24
C MET A 362 -4.79 -0.04 14.77
N PHE A 363 -5.83 0.49 14.13
CA PHE A 363 -7.20 0.25 14.57
C PHE A 363 -7.62 -1.21 14.36
N GLY A 364 -7.14 -1.87 13.30
CA GLY A 364 -7.32 -3.32 13.14
C GLY A 364 -6.73 -4.11 14.32
N CYS A 365 -5.52 -3.76 14.75
CA CYS A 365 -4.83 -4.36 15.89
C CYS A 365 -5.55 -4.05 17.23
N VAL A 366 -5.96 -2.80 17.43
CA VAL A 366 -6.75 -2.40 18.62
C VAL A 366 -8.06 -3.19 18.69
N SER A 367 -8.75 -3.40 17.57
CA SER A 367 -10.03 -4.11 17.55
C SER A 367 -9.87 -5.58 17.96
N ILE A 368 -8.91 -6.33 17.39
CA ILE A 368 -8.72 -7.75 17.73
C ILE A 368 -8.21 -7.95 19.17
N TRP A 369 -7.30 -7.10 19.65
CA TRP A 369 -6.84 -7.18 21.03
C TRP A 369 -7.93 -6.76 22.03
N SER A 370 -8.80 -5.80 21.68
CA SER A 370 -10.01 -5.50 22.47
C SER A 370 -10.93 -6.71 22.56
N MET A 371 -11.18 -7.38 21.43
CA MET A 371 -11.99 -8.60 21.39
C MET A 371 -11.36 -9.73 22.22
N CYS A 372 -10.03 -9.88 22.19
CA CYS A 372 -9.31 -10.84 23.02
C CYS A 372 -9.50 -10.54 24.52
N MET A 373 -9.39 -9.27 24.93
CA MET A 373 -9.59 -8.88 26.34
C MET A 373 -11.05 -9.04 26.79
N ILE A 374 -12.01 -8.84 25.89
CA ILE A 374 -13.43 -9.14 26.12
C ILE A 374 -13.61 -10.66 26.31
N ALA A 375 -13.05 -11.49 25.43
CA ALA A 375 -13.14 -12.95 25.56
C ALA A 375 -12.54 -13.46 26.89
N PHE A 376 -11.41 -12.90 27.30
CA PHE A 376 -10.77 -13.23 28.58
C PHE A 376 -11.64 -12.81 29.79
N ASP A 377 -12.30 -11.65 29.71
CA ASP A 377 -13.26 -11.23 30.73
C ASP A 377 -14.46 -12.20 30.81
N ARG A 378 -15.03 -12.58 29.67
CA ARG A 378 -16.12 -13.58 29.62
C ARG A 378 -15.69 -14.91 30.22
N TYR A 379 -14.48 -15.36 29.92
CA TYR A 379 -13.90 -16.57 30.50
C TYR A 379 -13.79 -16.46 32.02
N ASN A 380 -13.25 -15.35 32.54
CA ASN A 380 -13.08 -15.15 33.97
C ASN A 380 -14.44 -15.12 34.71
N VAL A 381 -15.45 -14.44 34.18
CA VAL A 381 -16.78 -14.37 34.79
C VAL A 381 -17.53 -15.71 34.74
N ILE A 382 -17.51 -16.41 33.60
CA ILE A 382 -18.32 -17.62 33.41
C ILE A 382 -17.64 -18.87 33.95
N VAL A 383 -16.33 -19.03 33.71
CA VAL A 383 -15.62 -20.27 34.05
C VAL A 383 -15.09 -20.25 35.47
N LYS A 384 -14.50 -19.13 35.91
CA LYS A 384 -13.97 -19.02 37.28
C LYS A 384 -15.04 -18.61 38.30
N GLY A 385 -16.08 -17.91 37.87
CA GLY A 385 -17.19 -17.49 38.74
C GLY A 385 -16.69 -16.73 39.97
N ILE A 386 -17.09 -17.19 41.16
CA ILE A 386 -16.73 -16.58 42.46
C ILE A 386 -15.21 -16.63 42.73
N ASN A 387 -14.51 -17.62 42.18
CA ASN A 387 -13.05 -17.73 42.29
C ASN A 387 -12.31 -16.81 41.29
N GLY A 388 -13.04 -16.17 40.37
CA GLY A 388 -12.50 -15.21 39.42
C GLY A 388 -12.35 -13.83 40.04
N THR A 389 -11.23 -13.17 39.78
CA THR A 389 -11.05 -11.76 40.21
C THR A 389 -11.97 -10.86 39.39
N PRO A 390 -12.92 -10.12 39.99
CA PRO A 390 -13.86 -9.31 39.24
C PRO A 390 -13.15 -8.19 38.47
N MET A 391 -13.68 -7.82 37.30
CA MET A 391 -13.13 -6.72 36.51
C MET A 391 -13.33 -5.39 37.26
N THR A 392 -12.23 -4.69 37.53
CA THR A 392 -12.25 -3.33 38.10
C THR A 392 -11.96 -2.30 37.01
N ILE A 393 -12.37 -1.04 37.21
CA ILE A 393 -12.08 0.05 36.27
C ILE A 393 -10.57 0.17 36.02
N LYS A 394 -9.75 0.05 37.08
CA LYS A 394 -8.28 0.09 36.98
C LYS A 394 -7.76 -1.02 36.06
N LEU A 395 -8.25 -2.25 36.24
CA LEU A 395 -7.85 -3.38 35.39
C LEU A 395 -8.28 -3.18 33.93
N SER A 396 -9.49 -2.65 33.69
CA SER A 396 -9.95 -2.33 32.34
C SER A 396 -9.08 -1.27 31.66
N ILE A 397 -8.73 -0.20 32.38
CA ILE A 397 -7.83 0.84 31.85
C ILE A 397 -6.46 0.25 31.53
N MET A 398 -5.89 -0.58 32.42
CA MET A 398 -4.61 -1.25 32.16
C MET A 398 -4.66 -2.15 30.92
N LYS A 399 -5.77 -2.88 30.71
CA LYS A 399 -5.99 -3.67 29.49
C LYS A 399 -6.06 -2.80 28.25
N ILE A 400 -6.79 -1.67 28.30
CA ILE A 400 -6.86 -0.71 27.20
C ILE A 400 -5.46 -0.15 26.89
N LEU A 401 -4.70 0.25 27.91
CA LEU A 401 -3.34 0.74 27.76
C LEU A 401 -2.43 -0.30 27.08
N PHE A 402 -2.53 -1.56 27.49
CA PHE A 402 -1.83 -2.67 26.83
C PHE A 402 -2.24 -2.82 25.36
N ILE A 403 -3.54 -2.76 25.05
CA ILE A 403 -4.06 -2.87 23.67
C ILE A 403 -3.43 -1.80 22.77
N TRP A 404 -3.43 -0.53 23.22
CA TRP A 404 -2.87 0.57 22.45
C TRP A 404 -1.35 0.46 22.31
N LEU A 405 -0.63 0.14 23.38
CA LEU A 405 0.82 -0.08 23.31
C LEU A 405 1.20 -1.21 22.36
N MET A 406 0.46 -2.32 22.38
CA MET A 406 0.65 -3.44 21.46
C MET A 406 0.39 -3.02 20.02
N ALA A 407 -0.70 -2.29 19.75
CA ALA A 407 -1.01 -1.79 18.42
C ALA A 407 0.05 -0.82 17.91
N THR A 408 0.41 0.19 18.71
CA THR A 408 1.42 1.19 18.38
C THR A 408 2.79 0.58 18.14
N PHE A 409 3.21 -0.40 18.96
CA PHE A 409 4.49 -1.09 18.76
C PHE A 409 4.56 -1.66 17.35
N TRP A 410 3.58 -2.49 16.97
CA TRP A 410 3.62 -3.15 15.68
C TRP A 410 3.50 -2.16 14.51
N THR A 411 2.64 -1.17 14.59
CA THR A 411 2.40 -0.28 13.44
C THR A 411 3.45 0.80 13.22
N ILE A 412 4.27 1.11 14.23
CA ILE A 412 5.40 2.03 14.05
C ILE A 412 6.62 1.32 13.43
N MET A 413 6.78 0.00 13.62
CA MET A 413 7.95 -0.74 13.12
C MET A 413 8.26 -0.51 11.62
N PRO A 414 7.28 -0.50 10.69
CA PRO A 414 7.54 -0.20 9.27
C PRO A 414 8.04 1.22 9.00
N LEU A 415 7.72 2.19 9.87
CA LEU A 415 8.19 3.57 9.74
C LEU A 415 9.66 3.71 10.13
N ILE A 416 10.16 2.82 10.98
CA ILE A 416 11.54 2.84 11.50
C ILE A 416 12.43 1.78 10.86
N GLY A 417 11.99 1.18 9.75
CA GLY A 417 12.81 0.32 8.90
C GLY A 417 12.63 -1.19 9.05
N TRP A 418 11.64 -1.66 9.83
CA TRP A 418 11.25 -3.08 9.84
C TRP A 418 9.95 -3.26 9.03
N SER A 419 10.12 -3.61 7.75
CA SER A 419 9.16 -3.47 6.66
C SER A 419 8.98 -2.02 6.18
N SER A 420 7.98 -1.81 5.31
CA SER A 420 7.57 -0.51 4.79
C SER A 420 6.07 -0.54 4.47
N TYR A 421 5.45 0.63 4.41
CA TYR A 421 4.10 0.78 3.86
C TYR A 421 4.17 1.16 2.39
N VAL A 422 3.34 0.51 1.57
CA VAL A 422 3.35 0.64 0.12
C VAL A 422 1.92 0.66 -0.43
N PRO A 423 1.70 1.23 -1.63
CA PRO A 423 0.42 1.15 -2.31
C PRO A 423 -0.01 -0.29 -2.63
N GLU A 424 -1.31 -0.53 -2.54
CA GLU A 424 -1.99 -1.75 -2.98
C GLU A 424 -1.93 -1.91 -4.50
N GLY A 425 -2.29 -3.10 -5.01
CA GLY A 425 -2.16 -3.42 -6.43
C GLY A 425 -2.93 -2.52 -7.42
N ASN A 426 -4.03 -1.90 -6.98
CA ASN A 426 -4.78 -0.92 -7.78
C ASN A 426 -4.41 0.54 -7.47
N LEU A 427 -3.45 0.75 -6.56
CA LEU A 427 -2.89 2.05 -6.18
C LEU A 427 -3.87 3.02 -5.53
N THR A 428 -5.02 2.61 -5.00
CA THR A 428 -5.97 3.55 -4.34
C THR A 428 -6.01 3.42 -2.82
N ALA A 429 -5.18 2.55 -2.27
CA ALA A 429 -5.02 2.31 -0.84
C ALA A 429 -3.56 1.96 -0.54
N CYS A 430 -3.14 2.09 0.72
CA CYS A 430 -1.81 1.70 1.16
C CYS A 430 -1.88 0.66 2.29
N SER A 431 -0.89 -0.24 2.34
CA SER A 431 -0.80 -1.29 3.34
C SER A 431 0.65 -1.73 3.57
N ILE A 432 0.86 -2.71 4.45
CA ILE A 432 2.15 -3.34 4.72
C ILE A 432 2.68 -3.98 3.44
N ASP A 433 3.97 -3.84 3.16
CA ASP A 433 4.62 -4.52 2.05
C ASP A 433 4.61 -6.05 2.23
N TYR A 434 3.72 -6.70 1.48
CA TYR A 434 3.61 -8.15 1.39
C TYR A 434 4.19 -8.72 0.09
N MET A 435 4.80 -7.89 -0.75
CA MET A 435 5.29 -8.28 -2.08
C MET A 435 6.82 -8.40 -2.14
N THR A 436 7.55 -7.57 -1.39
CA THR A 436 9.01 -7.57 -1.38
C THR A 436 9.58 -8.83 -0.74
N ARG A 437 10.64 -9.36 -1.37
CA ARG A 437 11.22 -10.67 -1.04
C ARG A 437 12.37 -10.64 -0.05
N GLN A 438 12.82 -9.46 0.34
CA GLN A 438 13.89 -9.30 1.30
C GLN A 438 13.46 -9.84 2.66
N TRP A 439 14.42 -10.33 3.44
CA TRP A 439 14.12 -10.93 4.75
C TRP A 439 13.45 -9.92 5.71
N ASN A 440 13.83 -8.65 5.62
CA ASN A 440 13.30 -7.58 6.47
C ASN A 440 11.74 -7.49 6.40
N PRO A 441 11.09 -7.15 5.27
CA PRO A 441 9.62 -7.06 5.21
C PRO A 441 8.93 -8.42 5.45
N ARG A 442 9.53 -9.53 5.00
CA ARG A 442 8.96 -10.88 5.20
C ARG A 442 8.91 -11.26 6.67
N SER A 443 10.01 -11.07 7.39
CA SER A 443 10.10 -11.38 8.82
C SER A 443 9.11 -10.53 9.63
N TYR A 444 8.95 -9.25 9.28
CA TYR A 444 7.94 -8.39 9.87
C TYR A 444 6.53 -8.95 9.63
N LEU A 445 6.14 -9.22 8.39
CA LEU A 445 4.79 -9.68 8.07
C LEU A 445 4.44 -11.00 8.77
N ILE A 446 5.39 -11.94 8.80
CA ILE A 446 5.23 -13.21 9.54
C ILE A 446 5.01 -12.92 11.02
N THR A 447 5.90 -12.16 11.65
CA THR A 447 5.82 -11.88 13.09
C THR A 447 4.56 -11.07 13.44
N TYR A 448 4.23 -10.07 12.64
CA TYR A 448 3.01 -9.27 12.75
C TYR A 448 1.76 -10.16 12.69
N SER A 449 1.67 -11.07 11.73
CA SER A 449 0.54 -12.01 11.64
C SER A 449 0.46 -12.96 12.83
N ILE A 450 1.59 -13.38 13.42
CA ILE A 450 1.59 -14.18 14.66
C ILE A 450 0.92 -13.40 15.80
N PHE A 451 1.33 -12.16 16.04
CA PHE A 451 0.85 -11.39 17.21
C PHE A 451 -0.48 -10.68 17.01
N VAL A 452 -0.86 -10.36 15.78
CA VAL A 452 -2.09 -9.60 15.48
C VAL A 452 -3.20 -10.50 14.91
N TYR A 453 -2.90 -11.78 14.64
CA TYR A 453 -3.91 -12.73 14.17
C TYR A 453 -3.89 -14.05 14.96
N TYR A 454 -2.79 -14.81 14.90
CA TYR A 454 -2.78 -16.18 15.44
C TYR A 454 -2.78 -16.26 16.97
N VAL A 455 -2.03 -15.39 17.66
CA VAL A 455 -2.03 -15.33 19.12
C VAL A 455 -3.40 -14.91 19.67
N PRO A 456 -4.03 -13.81 19.19
CA PRO A 456 -5.40 -13.49 19.58
C PRO A 456 -6.38 -14.63 19.27
N LEU A 457 -6.30 -15.25 18.09
CA LEU A 457 -7.14 -16.39 17.72
C LEU A 457 -6.99 -17.54 18.72
N PHE A 458 -5.76 -17.94 19.04
CA PHE A 458 -5.48 -19.00 20.00
C PHE A 458 -6.06 -18.68 21.39
N LEU A 459 -5.83 -17.46 21.90
CA LEU A 459 -6.33 -17.04 23.21
C LEU A 459 -7.87 -17.00 23.27
N ILE A 460 -8.51 -16.56 22.18
CA ILE A 460 -9.96 -16.57 22.02
C ILE A 460 -10.48 -18.01 21.99
N CYS A 461 -9.92 -18.88 21.15
CA CYS A 461 -10.29 -20.29 21.06
C CYS A 461 -10.15 -20.99 22.41
N TYR A 462 -9.03 -20.78 23.11
CA TYR A 462 -8.80 -21.28 24.46
C TYR A 462 -9.92 -20.80 25.41
N SER A 463 -10.19 -19.50 25.44
CA SER A 463 -11.22 -18.91 26.31
C SER A 463 -12.60 -19.51 26.04
N TYR A 464 -13.01 -19.58 24.77
CA TYR A 464 -14.34 -20.06 24.38
C TYR A 464 -14.51 -21.57 24.51
N TRP A 465 -13.44 -22.35 24.37
CA TRP A 465 -13.47 -23.79 24.65
C TRP A 465 -13.99 -24.05 26.08
N PHE A 466 -13.41 -23.38 27.07
CA PHE A 466 -13.82 -23.52 28.46
C PHE A 466 -15.16 -22.84 28.77
N ILE A 467 -15.48 -21.70 28.14
CA ILE A 467 -16.79 -21.05 28.30
C ILE A 467 -17.91 -22.00 27.85
N ILE A 468 -17.78 -22.61 26.67
CA ILE A 468 -18.80 -23.52 26.13
C ILE A 468 -18.93 -24.75 27.03
N ALA A 469 -17.81 -25.32 27.51
CA ALA A 469 -17.83 -26.43 28.45
C ALA A 469 -18.55 -26.08 29.77
N ALA A 470 -18.28 -24.89 30.32
CA ALA A 470 -18.91 -24.41 31.55
C ALA A 470 -20.42 -24.15 31.38
N VAL A 471 -20.83 -23.55 30.25
CA VAL A 471 -22.25 -23.31 29.94
C VAL A 471 -23.00 -24.64 29.77
N ALA A 472 -22.43 -25.61 29.06
CA ALA A 472 -23.04 -26.93 28.91
C ALA A 472 -23.21 -27.66 30.25
N ALA A 473 -22.22 -27.56 31.15
CA ALA A 473 -22.31 -28.11 32.50
C ALA A 473 -23.40 -27.42 33.33
N HIS A 474 -23.49 -26.09 33.26
CA HIS A 474 -24.50 -25.31 33.96
C HIS A 474 -25.92 -25.61 33.45
N GLU A 475 -26.14 -25.67 32.13
CA GLU A 475 -27.44 -26.05 31.54
C GLU A 475 -27.87 -27.46 31.97
N LYS A 476 -26.93 -28.42 31.99
CA LYS A 476 -27.20 -29.77 32.48
C LYS A 476 -27.61 -29.77 33.95
N ALA A 477 -26.86 -29.06 34.80
CA ALA A 477 -27.17 -28.94 36.23
C ALA A 477 -28.54 -28.31 36.48
N MET A 478 -28.88 -27.24 35.73
CA MET A 478 -30.19 -26.59 35.79
C MET A 478 -31.32 -27.54 35.40
N ARG A 479 -31.12 -28.35 34.35
CA ARG A 479 -32.10 -29.36 33.92
C ARG A 479 -32.30 -30.44 34.98
N GLU A 480 -31.25 -30.82 35.69
CA GLU A 480 -31.32 -31.79 36.79
C GLU A 480 -31.99 -31.20 38.04
N GLN A 481 -31.73 -29.94 38.39
CA GLN A 481 -32.40 -29.25 39.49
C GLN A 481 -33.89 -29.04 39.24
N ALA A 482 -34.28 -28.67 38.01
CA ALA A 482 -35.69 -28.54 37.62
C ALA A 482 -36.46 -29.86 37.78
N LYS A 483 -35.82 -31.01 37.45
CA LYS A 483 -36.40 -32.34 37.66
C LYS A 483 -36.59 -32.66 39.15
N LYS A 484 -35.63 -32.31 40.01
CA LYS A 484 -35.70 -32.59 41.45
C LYS A 484 -36.78 -31.79 42.18
N MET A 485 -37.06 -30.57 41.71
CA MET A 485 -38.04 -29.67 42.35
C MET A 485 -39.43 -29.72 41.69
N ASN A 486 -39.62 -30.55 40.65
CA ASN A 486 -40.87 -30.72 39.91
C ASN A 486 -41.48 -29.40 39.37
N VAL A 487 -40.64 -28.42 39.04
CA VAL A 487 -41.04 -27.13 38.45
C VAL A 487 -40.53 -27.05 37.01
N LYS A 488 -41.37 -26.56 36.08
CA LYS A 488 -40.98 -26.39 34.66
C LYS A 488 -39.82 -25.40 34.45
N SER A 489 -39.54 -24.53 35.42
CA SER A 489 -38.43 -23.57 35.39
C SER A 489 -38.19 -23.04 36.81
N LEU A 490 -37.02 -23.31 37.37
CA LEU A 490 -36.48 -22.55 38.49
C LEU A 490 -35.53 -21.51 37.95
N ARG A 491 -35.73 -20.26 38.35
CA ARG A 491 -34.75 -19.20 38.15
C ARG A 491 -34.49 -18.59 39.51
N SER A 492 -33.39 -18.99 40.14
CA SER A 492 -32.81 -18.15 41.19
C SER A 492 -32.24 -16.88 40.55
N SER A 493 -32.01 -15.83 41.34
CA SER A 493 -31.35 -14.61 40.86
C SER A 493 -29.98 -14.92 40.24
N GLU A 494 -29.21 -15.84 40.85
CA GLU A 494 -27.90 -16.28 40.34
C GLU A 494 -27.97 -16.97 38.97
N ASP A 495 -29.02 -17.76 38.72
CA ASP A 495 -29.22 -18.42 37.41
C ASP A 495 -29.62 -17.44 36.32
N CYS A 496 -30.34 -16.37 36.70
CA CYS A 496 -30.68 -15.28 35.78
C CYS A 496 -29.43 -14.52 35.32
N ASP A 497 -28.53 -14.22 36.26
CA ASP A 497 -27.26 -13.53 35.98
C ASP A 497 -26.34 -14.38 35.09
N LYS A 498 -26.16 -15.67 35.38
CA LYS A 498 -25.37 -16.58 34.52
C LYS A 498 -25.94 -16.70 33.10
N SER A 499 -27.27 -16.74 32.96
CA SER A 499 -27.92 -16.74 31.65
C SER A 499 -27.71 -15.44 30.88
N ALA A 500 -27.71 -14.29 31.56
CA ALA A 500 -27.40 -12.99 30.96
C ALA A 500 -25.93 -12.92 30.49
N GLU A 501 -24.99 -13.39 31.30
CA GLU A 501 -23.57 -13.46 30.96
C GLU A 501 -23.31 -14.40 29.76
N GLY A 502 -24.04 -15.52 29.68
CA GLY A 502 -24.01 -16.43 28.52
C GLY A 502 -24.50 -15.76 27.22
N LYS A 503 -25.54 -14.93 27.28
CA LYS A 503 -25.98 -14.12 26.13
C LYS A 503 -24.90 -13.13 25.69
N LEU A 504 -24.22 -12.47 26.63
CA LEU A 504 -23.12 -11.56 26.33
C LEU A 504 -21.91 -12.27 25.72
N ALA A 505 -21.58 -13.49 26.20
CA ALA A 505 -20.55 -14.32 25.58
C ALA A 505 -20.90 -14.73 24.14
N LYS A 506 -22.17 -15.06 23.87
CA LYS A 506 -22.64 -15.33 22.49
C LYS A 506 -22.51 -14.09 21.59
N VAL A 507 -22.88 -12.91 22.08
CA VAL A 507 -22.70 -11.63 21.36
C VAL A 507 -21.23 -11.42 21.01
N ALA A 508 -20.32 -11.58 21.97
CA ALA A 508 -18.90 -11.42 21.77
C ALA A 508 -18.33 -12.46 20.77
N LEU A 509 -18.78 -13.72 20.82
CA LEU A 509 -18.37 -14.75 19.85
C LEU A 509 -18.81 -14.41 18.42
N THR A 510 -20.02 -13.88 18.26
CA THR A 510 -20.52 -13.43 16.95
C THR A 510 -19.66 -12.30 16.38
N THR A 511 -19.35 -11.27 17.17
CA THR A 511 -18.48 -10.16 16.72
C THR A 511 -17.06 -10.62 16.36
N ILE A 512 -16.50 -11.55 17.15
CA ILE A 512 -15.19 -12.16 16.89
C ILE A 512 -15.20 -12.93 15.57
N SER A 513 -16.23 -13.75 15.35
CA SER A 513 -16.35 -14.58 14.14
C SER A 513 -16.45 -13.71 12.88
N LEU A 514 -17.20 -12.61 12.96
CA LEU A 514 -17.33 -11.64 11.87
C LEU A 514 -16.02 -10.88 11.60
N TRP A 515 -15.23 -10.59 12.64
CA TRP A 515 -13.90 -10.00 12.47
C TRP A 515 -12.96 -10.95 11.70
N PHE A 516 -12.87 -12.21 12.13
CA PHE A 516 -12.05 -13.20 11.42
C PHE A 516 -12.56 -13.43 10.00
N MET A 517 -13.87 -13.50 9.78
CA MET A 517 -14.46 -13.60 8.45
C MET A 517 -13.99 -12.46 7.53
N ALA A 518 -13.99 -11.22 8.02
CA ALA A 518 -13.58 -10.05 7.25
C ALA A 518 -12.06 -10.01 6.96
N TRP A 519 -11.24 -10.32 7.96
CA TRP A 519 -9.78 -10.16 7.88
C TRP A 519 -9.04 -11.38 7.30
N THR A 520 -9.59 -12.60 7.40
CA THR A 520 -8.94 -13.83 6.88
C THR A 520 -8.62 -13.72 5.39
N PRO A 521 -9.54 -13.29 4.49
CA PRO A 521 -9.23 -13.19 3.07
C PRO A 521 -8.06 -12.26 2.78
N TYR A 522 -7.97 -11.16 3.53
CA TYR A 522 -6.87 -10.21 3.38
C TYR A 522 -5.54 -10.77 3.89
N LEU A 523 -5.53 -11.48 5.03
CA LEU A 523 -4.35 -12.21 5.50
C LEU A 523 -3.87 -13.22 4.44
N VAL A 524 -4.79 -13.96 3.82
CA VAL A 524 -4.48 -14.92 2.75
C VAL A 524 -3.86 -14.21 1.55
N ILE A 525 -4.39 -13.06 1.13
CA ILE A 525 -3.81 -12.23 0.06
C ILE A 525 -2.37 -11.82 0.40
N CYS A 526 -2.14 -11.30 1.61
CA CYS A 526 -0.79 -10.96 2.08
C CYS A 526 0.14 -12.17 2.05
N TYR A 527 -0.36 -13.36 2.39
CA TYR A 527 0.42 -14.60 2.35
C TYR A 527 0.71 -15.09 0.94
N PHE A 528 -0.22 -14.92 -0.01
CA PHE A 528 0.03 -15.18 -1.43
C PHE A 528 1.19 -14.31 -1.92
N GLY A 529 1.18 -13.03 -1.55
CA GLY A 529 2.29 -12.11 -1.74
C GLY A 529 3.56 -12.66 -1.11
N LEU A 530 3.54 -12.98 0.19
CA LEU A 530 4.67 -13.47 0.98
C LEU A 530 5.30 -14.78 0.48
N PHE A 531 4.53 -15.68 -0.14
CA PHE A 531 4.97 -16.99 -0.63
C PHE A 531 5.12 -17.11 -2.14
N LYS A 532 4.89 -16.04 -2.91
CA LYS A 532 4.99 -16.02 -4.39
C LYS A 532 3.97 -16.93 -5.05
N ILE A 533 2.79 -17.02 -4.46
CA ILE A 533 1.67 -17.74 -5.07
C ILE A 533 1.12 -16.86 -6.19
N GLU A 534 0.99 -17.43 -7.38
CA GLU A 534 0.41 -16.72 -8.51
C GLU A 534 -1.10 -16.50 -8.31
N GLY A 535 -1.66 -15.48 -8.98
CA GLY A 535 -3.10 -15.19 -8.94
C GLY A 535 -3.50 -13.91 -8.21
N LEU A 536 -2.55 -13.14 -7.67
CA LEU A 536 -2.85 -11.79 -7.16
C LEU A 536 -3.11 -10.81 -8.31
N THR A 537 -4.26 -10.14 -8.26
CA THR A 537 -4.65 -9.09 -9.21
C THR A 537 -5.04 -7.83 -8.46
N PRO A 538 -4.95 -6.63 -9.08
CA PRO A 538 -5.38 -5.37 -8.48
C PRO A 538 -6.82 -5.44 -7.92
N LEU A 539 -7.71 -6.15 -8.62
CA LEU A 539 -9.10 -6.33 -8.21
C LEU A 539 -9.22 -7.20 -6.96
N THR A 540 -8.50 -8.33 -6.89
CA THR A 540 -8.54 -9.21 -5.72
C THR A 540 -7.97 -8.55 -4.47
N THR A 541 -6.89 -7.77 -4.60
CA THR A 541 -6.25 -7.11 -3.45
C THR A 541 -7.13 -5.99 -2.90
N ILE A 542 -7.70 -5.15 -3.77
CA ILE A 542 -8.55 -4.04 -3.30
C ILE A 542 -9.87 -4.53 -2.70
N TRP A 543 -10.51 -5.57 -3.27
CA TRP A 543 -11.69 -6.15 -2.66
C TRP A 543 -11.37 -6.82 -1.33
N GLY A 544 -10.23 -7.51 -1.21
CA GLY A 544 -9.75 -8.05 0.06
C GLY A 544 -9.56 -6.97 1.12
N ALA A 545 -8.89 -5.87 0.76
CA ALA A 545 -8.67 -4.74 1.65
C ALA A 545 -9.98 -4.05 2.07
N THR A 546 -10.91 -3.88 1.12
CA THR A 546 -12.21 -3.25 1.39
C THR A 546 -13.11 -4.16 2.23
N PHE A 547 -13.07 -5.47 2.00
CA PHE A 547 -13.79 -6.45 2.80
C PHE A 547 -13.25 -6.54 4.23
N ALA A 548 -11.92 -6.43 4.43
CA ALA A 548 -11.37 -6.34 5.78
C ALA A 548 -11.96 -5.14 6.56
N LYS A 549 -12.18 -4.00 5.89
CA LYS A 549 -12.74 -2.79 6.52
C LYS A 549 -14.21 -2.93 6.93
N THR A 550 -14.97 -3.86 6.36
CA THR A 550 -16.36 -4.09 6.79
C THR A 550 -16.43 -4.65 8.22
N SER A 551 -15.32 -5.14 8.79
CA SER A 551 -15.26 -5.58 10.19
C SER A 551 -15.75 -4.51 11.17
N ALA A 552 -15.51 -3.23 10.89
CA ALA A 552 -15.95 -2.12 11.72
C ALA A 552 -17.46 -1.84 11.63
N VAL A 553 -18.14 -2.34 10.60
CA VAL A 553 -19.59 -2.16 10.41
C VAL A 553 -20.39 -3.15 11.26
N TYR A 554 -19.85 -4.35 11.49
CA TYR A 554 -20.62 -5.46 12.06
C TYR A 554 -20.95 -5.28 13.54
N ASN A 555 -20.04 -4.72 14.34
CA ASN A 555 -20.18 -4.68 15.80
C ASN A 555 -21.44 -3.92 16.26
N PRO A 556 -21.70 -2.67 15.81
CA PRO A 556 -22.92 -1.94 16.17
C PRO A 556 -24.20 -2.67 15.80
N ILE A 557 -24.22 -3.35 14.64
CA ILE A 557 -25.39 -4.12 14.17
C ILE A 557 -25.65 -5.29 15.12
N VAL A 558 -24.60 -6.04 15.47
CA VAL A 558 -24.71 -7.17 16.41
C VAL A 558 -25.18 -6.68 17.79
N TYR A 559 -24.68 -5.55 18.29
CA TYR A 559 -25.14 -4.97 19.55
C TYR A 559 -26.60 -4.55 19.48
N GLY A 560 -27.00 -3.88 18.39
CA GLY A 560 -28.37 -3.48 18.13
C GLY A 560 -29.34 -4.67 18.08
N ILE A 561 -28.91 -5.83 17.60
CA ILE A 561 -29.77 -7.03 17.49
C ILE A 561 -29.76 -7.89 18.77
N SER A 562 -28.61 -8.03 19.42
CA SER A 562 -28.39 -9.12 20.39
C SER A 562 -27.95 -8.67 21.78
N HIS A 563 -27.55 -7.41 21.99
CA HIS A 563 -27.09 -6.95 23.30
C HIS A 563 -28.26 -6.45 24.17
N PRO A 564 -28.66 -7.16 25.25
CA PRO A 564 -29.92 -6.93 25.95
C PRO A 564 -30.01 -5.55 26.61
N LYS A 565 -29.01 -5.15 27.42
CA LYS A 565 -29.02 -3.85 28.12
C LYS A 565 -28.87 -2.66 27.16
N TYR A 566 -28.03 -2.81 26.13
CA TYR A 566 -27.85 -1.81 25.07
C TYR A 566 -29.14 -1.56 24.29
N ARG A 567 -29.87 -2.62 23.89
CA ARG A 567 -31.15 -2.51 23.17
C ARG A 567 -32.21 -1.70 23.91
N LEU A 568 -32.32 -1.88 25.23
CA LEU A 568 -33.28 -1.14 26.05
C LEU A 568 -32.99 0.37 26.03
N VAL A 569 -31.72 0.74 26.23
CA VAL A 569 -31.30 2.16 26.19
C VAL A 569 -31.34 2.72 24.77
N LEU A 570 -31.06 1.90 23.76
CA LEU A 570 -31.17 2.27 22.35
C LEU A 570 -32.62 2.63 22.01
N LYS A 571 -33.61 1.85 22.46
CA LYS A 571 -35.04 2.18 22.29
C LYS A 571 -35.43 3.51 22.91
N GLU A 572 -34.88 3.81 24.09
CA GLU A 572 -35.15 5.06 24.81
C GLU A 572 -34.53 6.29 24.11
N LYS A 573 -33.25 6.19 23.68
CA LYS A 573 -32.48 7.34 23.17
C LYS A 573 -32.46 7.48 21.65
N CYS A 574 -32.50 6.37 20.91
CA CYS A 574 -32.54 6.34 19.45
C CYS A 574 -33.57 5.29 18.96
N PRO A 575 -34.88 5.57 19.06
CA PRO A 575 -35.91 4.60 18.68
C PRO A 575 -35.85 4.20 17.20
N PHE A 576 -35.38 5.09 16.32
CA PHE A 576 -35.20 4.80 14.89
C PHE A 576 -34.05 3.83 14.58
N CYS A 577 -33.12 3.63 15.53
CA CYS A 577 -31.97 2.73 15.38
C CYS A 577 -32.28 1.27 15.78
N VAL A 578 -33.49 0.95 16.26
CA VAL A 578 -33.81 -0.36 16.84
C VAL A 578 -34.28 -1.35 15.77
N CYS A 579 -33.64 -2.53 15.72
CA CYS A 579 -34.10 -3.65 14.89
C CYS A 579 -34.94 -4.65 15.73
N GLY A 580 -36.22 -4.80 15.38
CA GLY A 580 -37.15 -5.78 15.96
C GLY A 580 -37.75 -5.38 17.31
N ASN A 581 -38.80 -6.09 17.73
CA ASN A 581 -39.45 -5.84 19.02
C ASN A 581 -38.48 -6.14 20.18
N THR A 582 -38.36 -5.20 21.11
CA THR A 582 -37.72 -5.45 22.41
C THR A 582 -38.80 -5.90 23.37
N ASP A 583 -38.75 -7.14 23.84
CA ASP A 583 -39.61 -7.56 24.95
C ASP A 583 -39.25 -6.69 26.16
N GLU A 584 -40.22 -5.91 26.64
CA GLU A 584 -40.04 -5.13 27.86
C GLU A 584 -39.87 -6.08 29.03
N PRO A 585 -38.96 -5.79 29.98
CA PRO A 585 -38.94 -6.52 31.23
C PRO A 585 -40.32 -6.37 31.87
N LYS A 586 -41.03 -7.49 32.10
CA LYS A 586 -42.24 -7.44 32.94
C LYS A 586 -41.84 -6.76 34.25
N PRO A 587 -42.59 -5.75 34.73
CA PRO A 587 -42.36 -5.20 36.05
C PRO A 587 -42.41 -6.35 37.06
N ASP A 588 -41.43 -6.38 37.96
CA ASP A 588 -41.40 -7.32 39.06
C ASP A 588 -42.80 -7.34 39.70
N ALA A 589 -43.40 -8.53 39.75
CA ALA A 589 -44.67 -8.70 40.45
C ALA A 589 -44.49 -8.17 41.88
N PRO A 590 -45.45 -7.40 42.42
CA PRO A 590 -45.35 -6.92 43.79
C PRO A 590 -45.11 -8.12 44.70
N ALA A 591 -44.12 -7.98 45.59
CA ALA A 591 -43.82 -8.94 46.64
C ALA A 591 -45.15 -9.34 47.29
N GLY A 592 -45.45 -10.65 47.29
CA GLY A 592 -46.70 -11.16 47.82
C GLY A 592 -46.91 -10.65 49.24
N ASP A 593 -47.97 -9.88 49.44
CA ASP A 593 -48.49 -9.61 50.76
C ASP A 593 -48.75 -10.95 51.43
N THR A 594 -48.13 -11.12 52.59
CA THR A 594 -48.39 -12.27 53.45
C THR A 594 -49.79 -12.07 53.99
N GLU A 595 -50.77 -12.80 53.46
CA GLU A 595 -52.10 -12.92 54.06
C GLU A 595 -51.96 -13.52 55.46
N THR A 596 -51.94 -12.67 56.47
CA THR A 596 -52.30 -13.03 57.84
C THR A 596 -53.79 -13.39 57.84
N THR A 597 -54.08 -14.68 57.91
CA THR A 597 -55.39 -15.19 58.34
C THR A 597 -55.66 -14.74 59.78
N SER A 598 -56.47 -13.70 59.96
CA SER A 598 -57.19 -13.44 61.21
C SER A 598 -58.58 -14.06 61.10
N GLU A 599 -58.81 -15.12 61.87
CA GLU A 599 -60.14 -15.62 62.18
C GLU A 599 -60.98 -14.51 62.81
N ALA A 600 -62.15 -14.24 62.22
CA ALA A 600 -63.21 -13.47 62.85
C ALA A 600 -64.31 -14.45 63.29
N GLU A 601 -64.44 -14.61 64.61
CA GLU A 601 -65.58 -15.27 65.26
C GLU A 601 -66.89 -14.57 64.88
N SER A 602 -67.84 -15.35 64.37
CA SER A 602 -69.22 -14.91 64.15
C SER A 602 -70.00 -14.91 65.46
N LYS A 603 -70.60 -13.77 65.79
CA LYS A 603 -71.79 -13.72 66.65
C LYS A 603 -72.98 -14.36 65.91
N ALA A 604 -73.51 -15.45 66.43
CA ALA A 604 -74.93 -15.79 66.53
C ALA A 604 -75.09 -16.99 67.46
#